data_AF-A0A2W4T502-F1
#
_entry.id   AF-A0A2W4T502-F1
#
_cell.length_a   1.000
_cell.length_b   1.000
_cell.length_c   1.000
_cell.angle_alpha   90.00
_cell.angle_beta   90.00
_cell.angle_gamma   90.00
#
_symmetry.space_group_name_H-M   'P 1'
#
loop_
_entity.id
_entity.type
_entity.pdbx_description
1 polymer ?
#
loop_
_entity_poly.entity_id
_entity_poly.type
_entity_poly.pdbx_seq_one_letter_code
_entity_poly.pdbx_strand_id
1 'polypeptide(L)'
;MALYLCRNFGRCAFADGRKRFTCLDRGTPVCPACNSENVSLATSFGLPGFFGVKSLLVVGAFFVAAYFFAGHDEPTTKNGLSSAQNGNGSRAEDRSAGNPPHSSDVSKLRQPPANSTRPVFPELFGMIEIGGKGVKGIVVDLVLTEHEEGCQKDEDAFAECVRKSIRKQYDPYNVNPIDKASIPDTVKAAKKFMDDMTGTYSVDPRQIYLVGSSSISNKNLVPHRDQLKEELEMALDKHGEMDFVTPEREGELGFYGVLNLIPENWRERRKKQAVVLDIGSGDTKGGYLEKNDGHEAFVPVSVPWGTKSFSNAVDKELDKKENKIDDWSVKAAPFANAASVLRKRLLRPAIHQEVSRKPGLINRDRVYLIGGIAWATSTLIQPYSKSAFPVMHPQYFDTLYNRAKSEDAVKKFFDENPFRKTYPDIEKVSKAFTPDNLVAGLEILRTFSDEMHFGKKNLFFIRDSLYAWPLGYIRKRCEDEHTCPPSKP
;
A
#
# COMPACT_ATOMS: atom_id res chain seq x y z
N MET A 1 35.14 33.48 -4.43
CA MET A 1 34.42 34.11 -3.31
C MET A 1 33.17 33.28 -3.07
N ALA A 2 33.27 32.26 -2.21
CA ALA A 2 32.21 31.29 -1.97
C ALA A 2 31.73 31.42 -0.52
N LEU A 3 30.59 32.08 -0.33
CA LEU A 3 29.86 32.07 0.93
C LEU A 3 28.97 30.82 0.95
N TYR A 4 29.31 29.85 1.80
CA TYR A 4 28.36 28.82 2.21
C TYR A 4 27.57 29.34 3.41
N LEU A 5 26.31 29.70 3.19
CA LEU A 5 25.36 29.98 4.27
C LEU A 5 24.83 28.65 4.82
N CYS A 6 25.37 28.29 5.97
CA CYS A 6 24.85 27.24 6.83
C CYS A 6 23.60 27.77 7.55
N ARG A 7 22.41 27.22 7.28
CA ARG A 7 21.26 27.36 8.17
C ARG A 7 20.49 26.03 8.27
N ASN A 8 20.56 25.47 9.48
CA ASN A 8 19.48 24.80 10.22
C ASN A 8 19.05 23.38 9.83
N PHE A 9 19.73 22.36 10.38
CA PHE A 9 19.38 21.66 11.63
C PHE A 9 20.07 20.28 11.69
N GLY A 10 21.07 20.18 12.57
CA GLY A 10 21.49 19.00 13.31
C GLY A 10 21.65 17.65 12.59
N ARG A 11 22.84 17.40 12.03
CA ARG A 11 23.52 16.08 12.11
C ARG A 11 25.04 16.29 12.13
N CYS A 12 25.69 15.96 13.24
CA CYS A 12 27.12 15.68 13.22
C CYS A 12 27.31 14.23 12.75
N ALA A 13 28.02 14.04 11.65
CA ALA A 13 28.37 12.71 11.16
C ALA A 13 29.71 12.25 11.78
N PHE A 14 29.74 10.99 12.23
CA PHE A 14 30.93 10.34 12.76
C PHE A 14 31.99 10.18 11.66
N ALA A 15 33.23 10.54 11.98
CA ALA A 15 34.41 10.02 11.31
C ALA A 15 35.30 9.36 12.36
N ASP A 16 35.47 8.06 12.17
CA ASP A 16 36.42 7.15 12.80
C ASP A 16 36.17 6.68 14.25
N GLY A 17 36.06 5.36 14.37
CA GLY A 17 35.75 4.63 15.59
C GLY A 17 36.98 4.43 16.43
N ARG A 18 37.19 5.32 17.42
CA ARG A 18 37.79 5.05 18.74
C ARG A 18 38.09 6.39 19.44
N LYS A 19 37.16 6.86 20.29
CA LYS A 19 37.43 7.69 21.50
C LYS A 19 36.11 7.95 22.24
N ARG A 20 36.07 7.64 23.55
CA ARG A 20 35.01 8.09 24.47
C ARG A 20 35.35 9.52 24.92
N PHE A 21 34.36 10.40 25.02
CA PHE A 21 34.54 11.69 25.67
C PHE A 21 34.13 11.60 27.14
N THR A 22 35.03 12.00 28.03
CA THR A 22 34.74 12.40 29.40
C THR A 22 34.46 13.91 29.41
N CYS A 23 33.31 14.32 29.95
CA CYS A 23 33.05 15.74 30.21
C CYS A 23 33.93 16.19 31.38
N LEU A 24 34.74 17.23 31.17
CA LEU A 24 35.36 18.00 32.25
C LEU A 24 34.57 19.28 32.47
N ASP A 25 34.43 19.62 33.75
CA ASP A 25 33.66 20.74 34.29
C ASP A 25 33.99 22.11 33.69
N ARG A 26 32.93 22.92 33.53
CA ARG A 26 32.89 24.39 33.42
C ARG A 26 33.84 25.04 32.40
N GLY A 27 33.40 25.08 31.15
CA GLY A 27 33.92 25.98 30.10
C GLY A 27 33.00 25.98 28.87
N THR A 28 32.85 27.15 28.22
CA THR A 28 32.01 27.36 27.03
C THR A 28 32.38 26.38 25.90
N PRO A 29 31.42 25.76 25.19
CA PRO A 29 31.75 24.81 24.12
C PRO A 29 32.29 25.54 22.89
N VAL A 30 33.52 25.20 22.50
CA VAL A 30 34.16 25.61 21.24
C VAL A 30 33.97 24.47 20.22
N CYS A 31 33.60 24.80 18.99
CA CYS A 31 33.54 23.82 17.90
C CYS A 31 34.97 23.46 17.43
N PRO A 32 35.43 22.20 17.56
CA PRO A 32 36.80 21.83 17.21
C PRO A 32 37.09 21.86 15.70
N ALA A 33 36.07 22.01 14.84
CA ALA A 33 36.25 22.09 13.40
C ALA A 33 36.56 23.51 12.88
N CYS A 34 36.20 24.55 13.63
CA CYS A 34 36.34 25.94 13.16
C CYS A 34 36.88 26.93 14.19
N ASN A 35 37.09 26.51 15.44
CA ASN A 35 37.71 27.28 16.52
C ASN A 35 37.16 28.72 16.72
N SER A 36 35.87 28.95 16.38
CA SER A 36 35.26 30.28 16.49
C SER A 36 34.41 30.40 17.75
N GLU A 37 34.82 31.31 18.65
CA GLU A 37 34.00 31.81 19.75
C GLU A 37 33.28 33.06 19.24
N ASN A 38 31.97 33.01 18.98
CA ASN A 38 31.01 34.15 19.06
C ASN A 38 29.68 33.79 18.37
N VAL A 39 28.57 33.85 19.12
CA VAL A 39 27.20 33.88 18.60
C VAL A 39 26.53 35.13 19.14
N SER A 40 26.19 36.08 18.26
CA SER A 40 25.38 37.25 18.60
C SER A 40 24.05 37.22 17.83
N LEU A 41 22.95 37.37 18.56
CA LEU A 41 21.60 37.54 18.04
C LEU A 41 21.44 38.94 17.44
N ALA A 42 20.81 39.05 16.27
CA ALA A 42 20.37 40.32 15.72
C ALA A 42 18.87 40.28 15.38
N THR A 43 18.13 41.23 15.96
CA THR A 43 16.74 41.61 15.69
C THR A 43 16.68 42.93 14.92
N SER A 44 15.56 43.12 14.19
CA SER A 44 14.85 44.39 13.86
C SER A 44 14.80 44.91 12.41
N PHE A 45 13.55 45.05 11.92
CA PHE A 45 12.86 46.10 11.12
C PHE A 45 13.61 47.05 10.15
N GLY A 46 12.99 47.29 8.97
CA GLY A 46 13.08 48.55 8.20
C GLY A 46 12.97 48.45 6.66
N LEU A 47 11.86 48.94 6.08
CA LEU A 47 11.69 49.41 4.68
C LEU A 47 12.05 50.93 4.60
N PRO A 48 12.28 51.62 3.44
CA PRO A 48 11.58 51.51 2.12
C PRO A 48 12.40 51.81 0.82
N GLY A 49 11.77 51.68 -0.38
CA GLY A 49 12.14 52.51 -1.56
C GLY A 49 12.11 51.90 -2.99
N PHE A 50 11.13 52.33 -3.79
CA PHE A 50 10.79 52.24 -5.24
C PHE A 50 11.84 52.07 -6.38
N PHE A 51 11.42 51.31 -7.44
CA PHE A 51 11.33 51.56 -8.92
C PHE A 51 11.32 50.16 -9.60
N GLY A 52 10.39 49.74 -10.45
CA GLY A 52 10.00 50.28 -11.76
C GLY A 52 9.72 49.07 -12.69
N VAL A 53 8.70 49.22 -13.55
CA VAL A 53 7.97 48.16 -14.29
C VAL A 53 8.70 47.66 -15.55
N LYS A 54 8.57 46.37 -15.91
CA LYS A 54 8.24 45.94 -17.29
C LYS A 54 7.83 44.46 -17.40
N SER A 55 6.70 44.30 -18.06
CA SER A 55 5.96 43.09 -18.41
C SER A 55 6.73 42.12 -19.31
N LEU A 56 6.44 40.82 -19.18
CA LEU A 56 6.43 39.92 -20.32
C LEU A 56 5.29 38.90 -20.16
N LEU A 57 4.32 39.02 -21.06
CA LEU A 57 3.32 37.99 -21.38
C LEU A 57 4.04 36.74 -21.90
N VAL A 58 3.64 35.56 -21.42
CA VAL A 58 3.58 34.35 -22.26
C VAL A 58 2.24 33.69 -22.04
N VAL A 59 1.49 33.60 -23.13
CA VAL A 59 0.14 33.04 -23.25
C VAL A 59 0.19 31.54 -22.97
N GLY A 60 -0.64 31.10 -22.02
CA GLY A 60 -0.96 29.71 -21.79
C GLY A 60 -2.01 29.21 -22.79
N ALA A 61 -1.81 28.02 -23.33
CA ALA A 61 -2.86 27.24 -23.96
C ALA A 61 -3.42 26.25 -22.94
N PHE A 62 -4.71 26.40 -22.67
CA PHE A 62 -5.53 25.54 -21.82
C PHE A 62 -5.86 24.22 -22.54
N PHE A 63 -5.85 23.12 -21.80
CA PHE A 63 -6.89 22.09 -21.94
C PHE A 63 -7.59 21.95 -20.58
N VAL A 64 -8.80 22.49 -20.52
CA VAL A 64 -9.79 22.25 -19.47
C VAL A 64 -10.64 21.08 -19.95
N ALA A 65 -10.61 19.95 -19.23
CA ALA A 65 -11.68 18.97 -19.32
C ALA A 65 -12.54 19.10 -18.06
N ALA A 66 -13.78 19.51 -18.28
CA ALA A 66 -14.80 19.76 -17.30
C ALA A 66 -15.31 18.47 -16.63
N TYR A 67 -15.70 18.56 -15.38
CA TYR A 67 -16.70 17.68 -14.77
C TYR A 67 -17.61 18.53 -13.88
N PHE A 68 -18.88 18.64 -14.27
CA PHE A 68 -19.98 19.07 -13.41
C PHE A 68 -21.16 18.11 -13.57
N PHE A 69 -21.57 17.58 -12.41
CA PHE A 69 -22.89 17.18 -11.92
C PHE A 69 -23.86 16.27 -12.68
N ALA A 70 -24.51 15.46 -11.83
CA ALA A 70 -25.53 14.46 -12.07
C ALA A 70 -26.88 15.05 -12.51
N GLY A 71 -27.68 14.20 -13.17
CA GLY A 71 -29.11 14.37 -13.36
C GLY A 71 -29.78 13.01 -13.52
N HIS A 72 -30.75 12.75 -12.64
CA HIS A 72 -31.72 11.66 -12.70
C HIS A 72 -32.47 11.62 -14.05
N ASP A 73 -32.83 10.42 -14.51
CA ASP A 73 -34.22 10.06 -14.83
C ASP A 73 -34.35 8.56 -15.12
N GLU A 74 -35.40 7.96 -14.57
CA GLU A 74 -35.84 6.58 -14.77
C GLU A 74 -37.22 6.59 -15.49
N PRO A 75 -37.82 5.45 -15.89
CA PRO A 75 -37.73 4.93 -17.25
C PRO A 75 -39.09 4.94 -17.99
N THR A 76 -39.06 4.76 -19.32
CA THR A 76 -40.26 4.33 -20.07
C THR A 76 -40.01 3.04 -20.84
N THR A 77 -40.86 2.08 -20.51
CA THR A 77 -41.09 0.78 -21.13
C THR A 77 -41.39 0.87 -22.62
N LYS A 78 -40.97 -0.13 -23.41
CA LYS A 78 -41.83 -0.75 -24.44
C LYS A 78 -41.34 -2.14 -24.85
N ASN A 79 -42.30 -3.05 -24.83
CA ASN A 79 -42.25 -4.46 -25.21
C ASN A 79 -41.90 -4.66 -26.70
N GLY A 80 -41.30 -5.81 -27.01
CA GLY A 80 -41.22 -6.37 -28.36
C GLY A 80 -40.87 -7.86 -28.33
N LEU A 81 -41.89 -8.70 -28.45
CA LEU A 81 -41.80 -10.15 -28.71
C LEU A 81 -41.30 -10.43 -30.14
N SER A 82 -40.51 -11.50 -30.31
CA SER A 82 -40.63 -12.53 -31.39
C SER A 82 -39.56 -13.61 -31.12
N SER A 83 -39.90 -14.87 -30.78
CA SER A 83 -40.11 -16.02 -31.70
C SER A 83 -38.95 -16.19 -32.72
N ALA A 84 -38.36 -17.35 -33.04
CA ALA A 84 -38.64 -18.75 -32.77
C ALA A 84 -37.43 -19.59 -33.26
N GLN A 85 -37.28 -20.78 -32.67
CA GLN A 85 -37.07 -22.09 -33.32
C GLN A 85 -35.77 -22.49 -34.04
N ASN A 86 -35.30 -23.66 -33.58
CA ASN A 86 -34.94 -24.88 -34.32
C ASN A 86 -33.61 -24.96 -35.10
N GLY A 87 -32.87 -26.04 -34.82
CA GLY A 87 -31.79 -26.51 -35.69
C GLY A 87 -31.01 -27.70 -35.12
N ASN A 88 -31.61 -28.89 -35.24
CA ASN A 88 -31.08 -30.22 -34.92
C ASN A 88 -29.85 -30.62 -35.75
N GLY A 89 -29.05 -31.56 -35.23
CA GLY A 89 -28.32 -32.58 -36.01
C GLY A 89 -26.88 -32.82 -35.51
N SER A 90 -26.55 -33.89 -34.76
CA SER A 90 -26.23 -35.28 -35.19
C SER A 90 -25.08 -35.35 -36.21
N ARG A 91 -24.12 -36.28 -36.22
CA ARG A 91 -23.90 -37.64 -35.69
C ARG A 91 -22.39 -37.93 -35.93
N ALA A 92 -21.65 -38.48 -34.96
CA ALA A 92 -21.15 -39.88 -34.88
C ALA A 92 -19.99 -40.34 -35.81
N GLU A 93 -19.13 -41.18 -35.19
CA GLU A 93 -18.48 -42.41 -35.72
C GLU A 93 -17.29 -42.26 -36.69
N ASP A 94 -16.24 -43.10 -36.71
CA ASP A 94 -15.83 -44.29 -35.95
C ASP A 94 -14.36 -44.64 -36.36
N ARG A 95 -13.65 -45.42 -35.51
CA ARG A 95 -12.63 -46.50 -35.80
C ARG A 95 -11.54 -46.33 -36.89
N SER A 96 -10.39 -47.01 -36.89
CA SER A 96 -9.59 -47.82 -35.96
C SER A 96 -8.34 -48.31 -36.73
N ALA A 97 -7.24 -48.54 -36.01
CA ALA A 97 -6.25 -49.62 -36.18
C ALA A 97 -5.37 -49.74 -37.44
N GLY A 98 -4.06 -49.88 -37.20
CA GLY A 98 -3.09 -50.49 -38.14
C GLY A 98 -1.63 -50.32 -37.68
N ASN A 99 -1.00 -51.43 -37.29
CA ASN A 99 0.45 -51.64 -37.04
C ASN A 99 0.84 -52.93 -37.81
N PRO A 100 2.12 -53.33 -37.98
CA PRO A 100 3.42 -52.65 -38.12
C PRO A 100 4.16 -53.21 -39.40
N PRO A 101 5.53 -53.20 -39.63
CA PRO A 101 6.58 -53.87 -38.82
C PRO A 101 8.01 -53.23 -38.81
N HIS A 102 8.91 -53.88 -38.06
CA HIS A 102 10.36 -53.68 -37.80
C HIS A 102 11.30 -53.36 -38.99
N SER A 103 12.36 -52.55 -38.75
CA SER A 103 13.77 -52.91 -39.06
C SER A 103 14.83 -51.96 -38.45
N SER A 104 15.83 -52.58 -37.80
CA SER A 104 17.28 -52.27 -37.67
C SER A 104 17.84 -50.83 -37.78
N ASP A 105 18.49 -50.44 -36.67
CA ASP A 105 19.88 -49.99 -36.49
C ASP A 105 20.42 -48.76 -37.26
N VAL A 106 21.02 -47.82 -36.50
CA VAL A 106 22.26 -47.04 -36.80
C VAL A 106 22.28 -45.71 -36.03
N SER A 107 23.43 -45.47 -35.38
CA SER A 107 24.05 -44.20 -35.00
C SER A 107 23.76 -43.59 -33.62
N LYS A 108 24.77 -43.79 -32.78
CA LYS A 108 25.21 -43.01 -31.62
C LYS A 108 25.07 -41.50 -31.81
N LEU A 109 24.07 -40.92 -31.15
CA LEU A 109 24.14 -39.59 -30.56
C LEU A 109 23.87 -39.78 -29.07
N ARG A 110 24.78 -39.30 -28.21
CA ARG A 110 24.58 -39.30 -26.75
C ARG A 110 23.28 -38.57 -26.45
N GLN A 111 22.23 -39.31 -26.15
CA GLN A 111 21.05 -38.75 -25.53
C GLN A 111 21.43 -38.30 -24.11
N PRO A 112 21.10 -37.07 -23.69
CA PRO A 112 21.14 -36.72 -22.29
C PRO A 112 20.16 -37.64 -21.54
N PRO A 113 20.43 -37.98 -20.26
CA PRO A 113 19.59 -38.92 -19.52
C PRO A 113 18.14 -38.43 -19.49
N ALA A 114 17.27 -39.18 -20.16
CA ALA A 114 15.82 -39.07 -20.08
C ALA A 114 15.38 -39.61 -18.71
N ASN A 115 15.45 -38.76 -17.68
CA ASN A 115 14.59 -38.82 -16.50
C ASN A 115 14.99 -37.74 -15.48
N SER A 116 14.62 -36.50 -15.79
CA SER A 116 14.29 -35.50 -14.78
C SER A 116 13.29 -34.53 -15.39
N THR A 117 12.08 -35.01 -15.66
CA THR A 117 10.93 -34.15 -15.90
C THR A 117 10.51 -33.51 -14.57
N ARG A 118 11.32 -32.58 -14.06
CA ARG A 118 10.72 -31.50 -13.28
C ARG A 118 9.94 -30.68 -14.29
N PRO A 119 8.63 -30.45 -14.09
CA PRO A 119 7.92 -29.48 -14.91
C PRO A 119 8.69 -28.15 -14.82
N VAL A 120 9.09 -27.61 -15.97
CA VAL A 120 9.51 -26.21 -16.04
C VAL A 120 8.23 -25.42 -15.88
N PHE A 121 7.83 -25.17 -14.63
CA PHE A 121 6.76 -24.22 -14.35
C PHE A 121 7.29 -22.84 -14.79
N PRO A 122 6.57 -22.06 -15.60
CA PRO A 122 6.79 -20.63 -15.56
C PRO A 122 6.48 -20.20 -14.11
N GLU A 123 7.51 -19.77 -13.38
CA GLU A 123 7.51 -19.50 -11.93
C GLU A 123 6.73 -18.21 -11.56
N LEU A 124 5.81 -17.82 -12.44
CA LEU A 124 4.99 -16.64 -12.32
C LEU A 124 3.65 -16.99 -11.68
N PHE A 125 3.23 -16.14 -10.76
CA PHE A 125 1.93 -16.20 -10.11
C PHE A 125 1.20 -14.88 -10.37
N GLY A 126 -0.09 -14.98 -10.62
CA GLY A 126 -0.99 -13.85 -10.77
C GLY A 126 -1.90 -13.72 -9.55
N MET A 127 -2.35 -12.50 -9.28
CA MET A 127 -3.46 -12.29 -8.36
C MET A 127 -4.33 -11.15 -8.85
N ILE A 128 -5.65 -11.39 -8.80
CA ILE A 128 -6.69 -10.42 -9.10
C ILE A 128 -7.46 -10.15 -7.80
N GLU A 129 -7.28 -8.97 -7.23
CA GLU A 129 -8.01 -8.49 -6.04
C GLU A 129 -9.28 -7.77 -6.47
N ILE A 130 -10.43 -8.20 -5.93
CA ILE A 130 -11.69 -7.47 -5.97
C ILE A 130 -11.87 -6.72 -4.64
N GLY A 131 -11.67 -5.41 -4.70
CA GLY A 131 -11.79 -4.49 -3.56
C GLY A 131 -13.02 -3.60 -3.65
N GLY A 132 -13.49 -3.07 -2.52
CA GLY A 132 -14.67 -2.19 -2.45
C GLY A 132 -14.51 -0.82 -3.13
N LYS A 133 -13.41 -0.61 -3.87
CA LYS A 133 -13.15 0.58 -4.69
C LYS A 133 -12.66 0.25 -6.10
N GLY A 134 -12.37 -1.02 -6.36
CA GLY A 134 -11.80 -1.39 -7.64
C GLY A 134 -11.25 -2.78 -7.71
N VAL A 135 -10.83 -3.13 -8.92
CA VAL A 135 -10.12 -4.36 -9.22
C VAL A 135 -8.64 -4.04 -9.39
N LYS A 136 -7.77 -4.82 -8.74
CA LYS A 136 -6.31 -4.71 -8.89
C LYS A 136 -5.72 -6.02 -9.38
N GLY A 137 -4.60 -5.93 -10.09
CA GLY A 137 -3.87 -7.08 -10.59
C GLY A 137 -2.39 -6.97 -10.26
N ILE A 138 -1.75 -8.12 -10.03
CA ILE A 138 -0.29 -8.24 -9.94
C ILE A 138 0.19 -9.55 -10.56
N VAL A 139 1.36 -9.53 -11.19
CA VAL A 139 2.13 -10.71 -11.61
C VAL A 139 3.47 -10.68 -10.90
N VAL A 140 3.80 -11.78 -10.24
CA VAL A 140 5.02 -11.93 -9.44
C VAL A 140 5.78 -13.17 -9.84
N ASP A 141 7.10 -13.07 -9.81
CA ASP A 141 8.04 -14.16 -9.94
C ASP A 141 8.55 -14.50 -8.54
N LEU A 142 8.24 -15.71 -8.04
CA LEU A 142 8.59 -16.08 -6.67
C LEU A 142 10.03 -16.57 -6.51
N VAL A 143 10.76 -16.86 -7.60
CA VAL A 143 12.09 -17.50 -7.55
C VAL A 143 13.25 -16.50 -7.59
N LEU A 144 13.09 -15.37 -8.27
CA LEU A 144 14.17 -14.38 -8.42
C LEU A 144 14.78 -13.89 -7.10
N THR A 145 14.01 -13.85 -6.02
CA THR A 145 14.39 -13.13 -4.79
C THR A 145 15.40 -13.87 -3.93
N GLU A 146 15.46 -15.21 -4.03
CA GLU A 146 16.27 -16.04 -3.15
C GLU A 146 17.66 -16.35 -3.73
N HIS A 147 17.96 -15.91 -4.96
CA HIS A 147 19.13 -16.37 -5.72
C HIS A 147 20.05 -15.26 -6.23
N GLU A 148 19.64 -14.00 -6.18
CA GLU A 148 20.47 -12.87 -6.63
C GLU A 148 21.54 -12.53 -5.56
N GLU A 149 22.81 -12.62 -5.97
CA GLU A 149 23.95 -12.23 -5.16
C GLU A 149 23.83 -10.73 -4.79
N GLY A 150 23.84 -10.43 -3.48
CA GLY A 150 23.67 -9.07 -2.95
C GLY A 150 22.31 -8.79 -2.33
N CYS A 151 21.25 -9.57 -2.59
CA CYS A 151 19.94 -9.36 -1.98
C CYS A 151 19.96 -9.60 -0.47
N GLN A 152 20.79 -10.51 0.02
CA GLN A 152 20.85 -10.88 1.45
C GLN A 152 21.67 -9.90 2.31
N LYS A 153 22.17 -8.80 1.70
CA LYS A 153 23.07 -7.84 2.37
C LYS A 153 22.37 -7.09 3.50
N ASP A 154 21.19 -6.56 3.24
CA ASP A 154 20.37 -5.81 4.18
C ASP A 154 18.88 -5.81 3.75
N GLU A 155 18.02 -5.25 4.61
CA GLU A 155 16.58 -5.15 4.38
C GLU A 155 16.25 -4.40 3.07
N ASP A 156 16.96 -3.30 2.75
CA ASP A 156 16.68 -2.49 1.57
C ASP A 156 17.08 -3.23 0.28
N ALA A 157 18.26 -3.86 0.25
CA ALA A 157 18.72 -4.64 -0.89
C ALA A 157 17.78 -5.82 -1.19
N PHE A 158 17.29 -6.50 -0.15
CA PHE A 158 16.36 -7.62 -0.32
C PHE A 158 15.01 -7.15 -0.86
N ALA A 159 14.45 -6.08 -0.29
CA ALA A 159 13.18 -5.52 -0.78
C ALA A 159 13.29 -5.02 -2.22
N GLU A 160 14.44 -4.47 -2.63
CA GLU A 160 14.69 -4.12 -4.03
C GLU A 160 14.66 -5.36 -4.94
N CYS A 161 15.25 -6.47 -4.51
CA CYS A 161 15.17 -7.73 -5.25
C CYS A 161 13.75 -8.28 -5.34
N VAL A 162 12.98 -8.23 -4.24
CA VAL A 162 11.56 -8.60 -4.25
C VAL A 162 10.77 -7.71 -5.20
N ARG A 163 11.08 -6.41 -5.24
CA ARG A 163 10.44 -5.48 -6.17
C ARG A 163 10.73 -5.83 -7.63
N LYS A 164 11.93 -6.31 -7.97
CA LYS A 164 12.25 -6.80 -9.33
C LYS A 164 11.49 -8.08 -9.70
N SER A 165 11.10 -8.86 -8.69
CA SER A 165 10.27 -10.05 -8.83
C SER A 165 8.83 -9.71 -9.23
N ILE A 166 8.35 -8.49 -8.94
CA ILE A 166 7.06 -7.98 -9.42
C ILE A 166 7.19 -7.67 -10.92
N ARG A 167 6.76 -8.60 -11.78
CA ARG A 167 6.81 -8.45 -13.23
C ARG A 167 5.81 -7.43 -13.75
N LYS A 168 4.63 -7.38 -13.13
CA LYS A 168 3.59 -6.43 -13.50
C LYS A 168 2.77 -6.03 -12.29
N GLN A 169 2.65 -4.72 -12.11
CA GLN A 169 1.57 -4.13 -11.33
C GLN A 169 0.62 -3.44 -12.31
N TYR A 170 -0.67 -3.75 -12.20
CA TYR A 170 -1.68 -3.08 -12.98
C TYR A 170 -2.16 -1.80 -12.29
N ASP A 171 -2.47 -0.78 -13.09
CA ASP A 171 -3.27 0.35 -12.59
C ASP A 171 -4.66 -0.17 -12.19
N PRO A 172 -5.19 0.26 -11.04
CA PRO A 172 -6.47 -0.24 -10.57
C PRO A 172 -7.62 0.23 -11.46
N TYR A 173 -8.58 -0.65 -11.72
CA TYR A 173 -9.87 -0.26 -12.27
C TYR A 173 -10.75 0.28 -11.15
N ASN A 174 -11.11 1.57 -11.19
CA ASN A 174 -11.97 2.21 -10.19
C ASN A 174 -13.45 1.87 -10.41
N VAL A 175 -13.85 0.66 -10.02
CA VAL A 175 -15.22 0.14 -10.06
C VAL A 175 -15.65 -0.25 -8.65
N ASN A 176 -16.89 0.00 -8.25
CA ASN A 176 -17.32 -0.26 -6.88
C ASN A 176 -18.20 -1.53 -6.79
N PRO A 177 -17.62 -2.73 -6.53
CA PRO A 177 -18.40 -3.97 -6.45
C PRO A 177 -19.38 -4.03 -5.28
N ILE A 178 -19.33 -3.08 -4.33
CA ILE A 178 -20.36 -2.93 -3.30
C ILE A 178 -21.68 -2.46 -3.94
N ASP A 179 -21.63 -1.78 -5.08
CA ASP A 179 -22.81 -1.50 -5.88
C ASP A 179 -23.11 -2.67 -6.82
N LYS A 180 -24.31 -3.25 -6.69
CA LYS A 180 -24.76 -4.36 -7.54
C LYS A 180 -24.75 -4.01 -9.02
N ALA A 181 -25.04 -2.75 -9.38
CA ALA A 181 -25.04 -2.31 -10.77
C ALA A 181 -23.63 -2.35 -11.40
N SER A 182 -22.57 -2.35 -10.59
CA SER A 182 -21.17 -2.37 -11.03
C SER A 182 -20.61 -3.78 -11.27
N ILE A 183 -21.39 -4.85 -11.07
CA ILE A 183 -20.91 -6.23 -11.29
C ILE A 183 -20.38 -6.43 -12.72
N PRO A 184 -21.07 -6.05 -13.81
CA PRO A 184 -20.58 -6.28 -15.17
C PRO A 184 -19.23 -5.59 -15.44
N ASP A 185 -19.05 -4.37 -14.94
CA ASP A 185 -17.80 -3.63 -15.07
C ASP A 185 -16.67 -4.25 -14.24
N THR A 186 -17.00 -4.79 -13.06
CA THR A 186 -16.07 -5.54 -12.21
C THR A 186 -15.59 -6.81 -12.91
N VAL A 187 -16.51 -7.58 -13.50
CA VAL A 187 -16.21 -8.79 -14.27
C VAL A 187 -15.34 -8.46 -15.48
N LYS A 188 -15.70 -7.42 -16.23
CA LYS A 188 -14.91 -6.95 -17.39
C LYS A 188 -13.48 -6.55 -16.99
N ALA A 189 -13.33 -5.85 -15.87
CA ALA A 189 -12.02 -5.47 -15.35
C ALA A 189 -11.17 -6.69 -14.95
N ALA A 190 -11.75 -7.64 -14.21
CA ALA A 190 -11.08 -8.87 -13.83
C ALA A 190 -10.67 -9.72 -15.04
N LYS A 191 -11.56 -9.88 -16.02
CA LYS A 191 -11.27 -10.61 -17.26
C LYS A 191 -10.11 -9.99 -18.03
N LYS A 192 -10.05 -8.65 -18.10
CA LYS A 192 -8.92 -7.98 -18.75
C LYS A 192 -7.58 -8.27 -18.07
N PHE A 193 -7.54 -8.38 -16.75
CA PHE A 193 -6.32 -8.81 -16.05
C PHE A 193 -6.01 -10.28 -16.32
N MET A 194 -7.00 -11.17 -16.27
CA MET A 194 -6.82 -12.59 -16.60
C MET A 194 -6.26 -12.79 -18.01
N ASP A 195 -6.87 -12.14 -19.01
CA ASP A 195 -6.46 -12.21 -20.42
C ASP A 195 -5.01 -11.70 -20.61
N ASP A 196 -4.62 -10.60 -19.93
CA ASP A 196 -3.26 -10.07 -20.03
C ASP A 196 -2.23 -10.94 -19.27
N MET A 197 -2.57 -11.46 -18.09
CA MET A 197 -1.69 -12.34 -17.33
C MET A 197 -1.39 -13.63 -18.10
N THR A 198 -2.41 -14.24 -18.71
CA THR A 198 -2.29 -15.47 -19.49
C THR A 198 -1.69 -15.21 -20.88
N GLY A 199 -2.09 -14.14 -21.55
CA GLY A 199 -1.63 -13.81 -22.90
C GLY A 199 -0.23 -13.20 -22.95
N THR A 200 0.01 -12.15 -22.16
CA THR A 200 1.26 -11.36 -22.19
C THR A 200 2.36 -11.99 -21.34
N TYR A 201 2.01 -12.50 -20.16
CA TYR A 201 2.99 -13.05 -19.21
C TYR A 201 3.03 -14.58 -19.19
N SER A 202 2.12 -15.25 -19.91
CA SER A 202 2.04 -16.72 -19.94
C SER A 202 1.94 -17.35 -18.55
N VAL A 203 1.28 -16.66 -17.62
CA VAL A 203 0.98 -17.21 -16.29
C VAL A 203 -0.03 -18.34 -16.49
N ASP A 204 0.24 -19.52 -15.92
CA ASP A 204 -0.74 -20.61 -15.91
C ASP A 204 -2.01 -20.12 -15.21
N PRO A 205 -3.21 -20.25 -15.81
CA PRO A 205 -4.45 -19.81 -15.16
C PRO A 205 -4.64 -20.37 -13.74
N ARG A 206 -4.12 -21.58 -13.46
CA ARG A 206 -4.17 -22.21 -12.12
C ARG A 206 -3.26 -21.53 -11.09
N GLN A 207 -2.32 -20.70 -11.54
CA GLN A 207 -1.44 -19.87 -10.70
C GLN A 207 -1.93 -18.41 -10.64
N ILE A 208 -3.13 -18.11 -11.14
CA ILE A 208 -3.77 -16.81 -11.02
C ILE A 208 -4.87 -16.87 -9.97
N TYR A 209 -4.63 -16.25 -8.82
CA TYR A 209 -5.57 -16.27 -7.72
C TYR A 209 -6.59 -15.14 -7.79
N LEU A 210 -7.88 -15.47 -7.80
CA LEU A 210 -8.98 -14.51 -7.68
C LEU A 210 -9.40 -14.38 -6.22
N VAL A 211 -9.39 -13.16 -5.68
CA VAL A 211 -9.70 -12.94 -4.25
C VAL A 211 -10.53 -11.68 -4.02
N GLY A 212 -11.58 -11.81 -3.22
CA GLY A 212 -12.35 -10.70 -2.66
C GLY A 212 -11.75 -10.21 -1.36
N SER A 213 -11.38 -8.93 -1.30
CA SER A 213 -10.84 -8.30 -0.08
C SER A 213 -11.86 -8.26 1.06
N SER A 214 -11.39 -7.93 2.26
CA SER A 214 -12.24 -7.77 3.45
C SER A 214 -13.36 -6.74 3.30
N SER A 215 -13.19 -5.76 2.42
CA SER A 215 -14.20 -4.73 2.16
C SER A 215 -15.46 -5.25 1.45
N ILE A 216 -15.39 -6.42 0.82
CA ILE A 216 -16.54 -7.04 0.13
C ILE A 216 -16.90 -8.43 0.68
N SER A 217 -16.17 -8.91 1.69
CA SER A 217 -16.38 -10.26 2.23
C SER A 217 -17.64 -10.35 3.10
N ASN A 218 -18.12 -9.25 3.68
CA ASN A 218 -19.29 -9.23 4.55
C ASN A 218 -20.61 -9.15 3.75
N LYS A 219 -21.42 -10.21 3.82
CA LYS A 219 -22.75 -10.30 3.18
C LYS A 219 -23.75 -9.23 3.65
N ASN A 220 -23.61 -8.73 4.88
CA ASN A 220 -24.50 -7.67 5.36
C ASN A 220 -24.18 -6.33 4.69
N LEU A 221 -22.93 -6.13 4.28
CA LEU A 221 -22.51 -4.93 3.53
C LEU A 221 -22.69 -5.11 2.03
N VAL A 222 -22.50 -6.34 1.53
CA VAL A 222 -22.63 -6.69 0.11
C VAL A 222 -23.59 -7.88 -0.04
N PRO A 223 -24.92 -7.65 -0.05
CA PRO A 223 -25.91 -8.74 -0.12
C PRO A 223 -25.79 -9.59 -1.39
N HIS A 224 -25.33 -9.01 -2.49
CA HIS A 224 -25.08 -9.67 -3.79
C HIS A 224 -23.67 -10.28 -3.91
N ARG A 225 -22.93 -10.44 -2.81
CA ARG A 225 -21.55 -10.97 -2.82
C ARG A 225 -21.44 -12.32 -3.54
N ASP A 226 -22.37 -13.25 -3.29
CA ASP A 226 -22.31 -14.58 -3.90
C ASP A 226 -22.63 -14.53 -5.41
N GLN A 227 -23.54 -13.64 -5.84
CA GLN A 227 -23.79 -13.38 -7.26
C GLN A 227 -22.52 -12.84 -7.94
N LEU A 228 -21.84 -11.87 -7.30
CA LEU A 228 -20.57 -11.34 -7.81
C LEU A 228 -19.51 -12.44 -7.96
N LYS A 229 -19.39 -13.35 -6.98
CA LYS A 229 -18.49 -14.51 -7.05
C LYS A 229 -18.83 -15.40 -8.24
N GLU A 230 -20.09 -15.80 -8.39
CA GLU A 230 -20.53 -16.68 -9.47
C GLU A 230 -20.26 -16.07 -10.86
N GLU A 231 -20.57 -14.78 -11.06
CA GLU A 231 -20.34 -14.10 -12.33
C GLU A 231 -18.85 -13.97 -12.66
N LEU A 232 -17.99 -13.70 -11.66
CA LEU A 232 -16.54 -13.67 -11.83
C LEU A 232 -15.98 -15.05 -12.18
N GLU A 233 -16.34 -16.10 -11.44
CA GLU A 233 -15.85 -17.45 -11.69
C GLU A 233 -16.30 -17.97 -13.05
N MET A 234 -17.52 -17.67 -13.47
CA MET A 234 -18.04 -18.04 -14.79
C MET A 234 -17.30 -17.32 -15.91
N ALA A 235 -17.06 -16.02 -15.77
CA ALA A 235 -16.40 -15.21 -16.80
C ALA A 235 -14.88 -15.47 -16.93
N LEU A 236 -14.27 -16.08 -15.91
CA LEU A 236 -12.86 -16.46 -15.88
C LEU A 236 -12.65 -17.97 -16.08
N ASP A 237 -13.61 -18.63 -16.75
CA ASP A 237 -13.57 -20.05 -17.13
C ASP A 237 -13.31 -21.01 -15.96
N LYS A 238 -13.68 -20.61 -14.74
CA LYS A 238 -13.46 -21.36 -13.49
C LYS A 238 -11.99 -21.76 -13.26
N HIS A 239 -11.06 -20.93 -13.72
CA HIS A 239 -9.62 -21.16 -13.52
C HIS A 239 -9.12 -21.01 -12.07
N GLY A 240 -10.03 -20.81 -11.11
CA GLY A 240 -9.79 -20.85 -9.68
C GLY A 240 -11.08 -20.53 -8.92
N GLU A 241 -11.19 -20.99 -7.68
CA GLU A 241 -12.27 -20.56 -6.79
C GLU A 241 -11.94 -19.17 -6.24
N MET A 242 -12.93 -18.27 -6.26
CA MET A 242 -12.81 -16.97 -5.61
C MET A 242 -12.92 -17.13 -4.09
N ASP A 243 -11.84 -16.76 -3.41
CA ASP A 243 -11.80 -16.69 -1.94
C ASP A 243 -12.22 -15.31 -1.45
N PHE A 244 -12.79 -15.24 -0.24
CA PHE A 244 -13.04 -13.98 0.46
C PHE A 244 -12.20 -13.92 1.73
N VAL A 245 -11.37 -12.89 1.88
CA VAL A 245 -10.55 -12.71 3.08
C VAL A 245 -11.28 -11.89 4.14
N THR A 246 -11.15 -12.26 5.42
CA THR A 246 -11.63 -11.44 6.53
C THR A 246 -10.63 -10.31 6.83
N PRO A 247 -11.04 -9.26 7.56
CA PRO A 247 -10.10 -8.24 8.04
C PRO A 247 -8.88 -8.82 8.77
N GLU A 248 -9.10 -9.79 9.65
CA GLU A 248 -8.05 -10.42 10.45
C GLU A 248 -7.06 -11.17 9.55
N ARG A 249 -7.60 -11.92 8.56
CA ARG A 249 -6.78 -12.65 7.59
C ARG A 249 -6.01 -11.71 6.66
N GLU A 250 -6.63 -10.61 6.21
CA GLU A 250 -5.94 -9.59 5.43
C GLU A 250 -4.79 -8.95 6.23
N GLY A 251 -4.99 -8.69 7.52
CA GLY A 251 -3.95 -8.22 8.43
C GLY A 251 -2.81 -9.24 8.61
N GLU A 252 -3.15 -10.52 8.73
CA GLU A 252 -2.17 -11.61 8.81
C GLU A 252 -1.34 -11.73 7.53
N LEU A 253 -1.99 -11.72 6.37
CA LEU A 253 -1.32 -11.78 5.08
C LEU A 253 -0.48 -10.53 4.83
N GLY A 254 -0.94 -9.36 5.27
CA GLY A 254 -0.14 -8.13 5.29
C GLY A 254 1.11 -8.27 6.16
N PHE A 255 1.00 -8.91 7.32
CA PHE A 255 2.13 -9.17 8.20
C PHE A 255 3.17 -10.09 7.55
N TYR A 256 2.75 -11.25 7.03
CA TYR A 256 3.66 -12.15 6.32
C TYR A 256 4.22 -11.54 5.04
N GLY A 257 3.41 -10.74 4.35
CA GLY A 257 3.84 -9.91 3.23
C GLY A 257 5.03 -9.02 3.55
N VAL A 258 4.97 -8.30 4.67
CA VAL A 258 6.10 -7.48 5.14
C VAL A 258 7.31 -8.34 5.48
N LEU A 259 7.12 -9.51 6.11
CA LEU A 259 8.24 -10.42 6.39
C LEU A 259 8.88 -11.00 5.13
N ASN A 260 8.10 -11.18 4.06
CA ASN A 260 8.60 -11.61 2.76
C ASN A 260 9.41 -10.51 2.04
N LEU A 261 9.45 -9.28 2.59
CA LEU A 261 10.37 -8.21 2.16
C LEU A 261 11.66 -8.17 3.00
N ILE A 262 11.87 -9.15 3.87
CA ILE A 262 13.02 -9.20 4.78
C ILE A 262 13.89 -10.42 4.44
N PRO A 263 15.23 -10.29 4.46
CA PRO A 263 16.17 -11.40 4.33
C PRO A 263 15.85 -12.56 5.28
N GLU A 264 15.97 -13.79 4.80
CA GLU A 264 15.60 -15.00 5.55
C GLU A 264 16.32 -15.10 6.90
N ASN A 265 17.63 -14.83 6.90
CA ASN A 265 18.46 -14.82 8.10
C ASN A 265 17.98 -13.80 9.17
N TRP A 266 17.16 -12.82 8.81
CA TRP A 266 16.61 -11.82 9.74
C TRP A 266 15.13 -12.04 10.05
N ARG A 267 14.37 -12.77 9.20
CA ARG A 267 12.92 -12.99 9.35
C ARG A 267 12.55 -13.50 10.73
N GLU A 268 13.23 -14.52 11.25
CA GLU A 268 12.93 -15.11 12.57
C GLU A 268 13.10 -14.13 13.73
N ARG A 269 14.09 -13.24 13.64
CA ARG A 269 14.25 -12.16 14.62
C ARG A 269 13.15 -11.12 14.46
N ARG A 270 12.80 -10.75 13.22
CA ARG A 270 11.78 -9.73 12.94
C ARG A 270 10.37 -10.18 13.30
N LYS A 271 10.02 -11.43 13.08
CA LYS A 271 8.77 -12.06 13.54
C LYS A 271 8.49 -11.79 15.02
N LYS A 272 9.52 -11.94 15.87
CA LYS A 272 9.43 -11.75 17.34
C LYS A 272 9.36 -10.29 17.77
N GLN A 273 9.91 -9.38 16.95
CA GLN A 273 10.05 -7.96 17.25
C GLN A 273 8.95 -7.08 16.67
N ALA A 274 8.28 -7.54 15.61
CA ALA A 274 7.48 -6.68 14.76
C ALA A 274 5.99 -6.67 15.09
N VAL A 275 5.40 -5.48 15.06
CA VAL A 275 3.98 -5.25 14.81
C VAL A 275 3.85 -4.66 13.41
N VAL A 276 2.87 -5.13 12.64
CA VAL A 276 2.51 -4.52 11.36
C VAL A 276 1.14 -3.84 11.53
N LEU A 277 1.00 -2.60 11.07
CA LEU A 277 -0.26 -1.86 11.06
C LEU A 277 -0.53 -1.33 9.66
N ASP A 278 -1.63 -1.75 9.07
CA ASP A 278 -2.20 -1.21 7.83
C ASP A 278 -3.28 -0.19 8.12
N ILE A 279 -2.96 1.08 7.92
CA ILE A 279 -3.94 2.16 8.05
C ILE A 279 -4.56 2.39 6.67
N GLY A 280 -5.61 1.62 6.42
CA GLY A 280 -6.41 1.69 5.22
C GLY A 280 -7.34 2.90 5.18
N SER A 281 -8.20 2.92 4.18
CA SER A 281 -9.19 3.99 4.02
C SER A 281 -10.48 3.76 4.81
N GLY A 282 -10.85 2.51 5.06
CA GLY A 282 -12.08 2.13 5.77
C GLY A 282 -11.84 1.74 7.21
N ASP A 283 -10.76 1.03 7.48
CA ASP A 283 -10.35 0.51 8.78
C ASP A 283 -8.83 0.57 8.95
N THR A 284 -8.37 0.22 10.14
CA THR A 284 -6.96 -0.09 10.40
C THR A 284 -6.87 -1.55 10.84
N LYS A 285 -5.98 -2.30 10.21
CA LYS A 285 -5.78 -3.73 10.44
C LYS A 285 -4.32 -4.03 10.74
N GLY A 286 -4.01 -5.24 11.17
CA GLY A 286 -2.63 -5.68 11.31
C GLY A 286 -2.49 -6.67 12.46
N GLY A 287 -1.33 -6.67 13.12
CA GLY A 287 -1.08 -7.55 14.24
C GLY A 287 0.37 -7.93 14.40
N TYR A 288 0.57 -9.01 15.15
CA TYR A 288 1.88 -9.60 15.44
C TYR A 288 1.74 -11.10 15.65
N LEU A 289 2.86 -11.83 15.60
CA LEU A 289 2.90 -13.25 15.97
C LEU A 289 3.22 -13.42 17.45
N GLU A 290 2.40 -14.17 18.17
CA GLU A 290 2.63 -14.58 19.55
C GLU A 290 2.95 -16.06 19.61
N LYS A 291 3.93 -16.44 20.45
CA LYS A 291 4.29 -17.84 20.66
C LYS A 291 3.63 -18.34 21.93
N ASN A 292 2.71 -19.28 21.81
CA ASN A 292 2.01 -19.95 22.90
C ASN A 292 2.26 -21.45 22.79
N ASP A 293 2.82 -22.06 23.85
CA ASP A 293 3.06 -23.51 23.95
C ASP A 293 3.77 -24.15 22.75
N GLY A 294 4.74 -23.43 22.17
CA GLY A 294 5.51 -23.91 21.02
C GLY A 294 4.89 -23.59 19.66
N HIS A 295 3.62 -23.16 19.61
CA HIS A 295 2.93 -22.75 18.39
C HIS A 295 2.93 -21.23 18.23
N GLU A 296 3.18 -20.75 17.02
CA GLU A 296 3.04 -19.34 16.67
C GLU A 296 1.61 -19.08 16.19
N ALA A 297 0.94 -18.10 16.79
CA ALA A 297 -0.39 -17.66 16.43
C ALA A 297 -0.37 -16.17 16.06
N PHE A 298 -1.08 -15.82 14.99
CA PHE A 298 -1.28 -14.41 14.65
C PHE A 298 -2.31 -13.79 15.59
N VAL A 299 -1.93 -12.69 16.24
CA VAL A 299 -2.81 -11.89 17.09
C VAL A 299 -3.25 -10.66 16.29
N PRO A 300 -4.48 -10.66 15.74
CA PRO A 300 -4.93 -9.59 14.87
C PRO A 300 -5.24 -8.31 15.66
N VAL A 301 -5.01 -7.18 15.01
CA VAL A 301 -5.52 -5.86 15.38
C VAL A 301 -6.55 -5.43 14.37
N SER A 302 -7.69 -4.95 14.87
CA SER A 302 -8.75 -4.41 14.02
C SER A 302 -9.37 -3.20 14.70
N VAL A 303 -9.28 -2.05 14.04
CA VAL A 303 -9.89 -0.80 14.46
C VAL A 303 -10.81 -0.34 13.34
N PRO A 304 -12.09 -0.04 13.61
CA PRO A 304 -13.09 0.25 12.58
C PRO A 304 -12.97 1.68 12.03
N TRP A 305 -11.74 2.20 11.95
CA TRP A 305 -11.43 3.54 11.48
C TRP A 305 -10.19 3.52 10.59
N GLY A 306 -10.38 3.96 9.36
CA GLY A 306 -9.36 4.27 8.40
C GLY A 306 -9.48 5.72 7.98
N THR A 307 -8.62 6.15 7.07
CA THR A 307 -8.47 7.58 6.77
C THR A 307 -9.77 8.22 6.25
N LYS A 308 -10.48 7.57 5.32
CA LYS A 308 -11.73 8.11 4.76
C LYS A 308 -12.92 7.91 5.69
N SER A 309 -13.04 6.75 6.33
CA SER A 309 -14.16 6.52 7.27
C SER A 309 -14.11 7.47 8.45
N PHE A 310 -12.91 7.79 8.97
CA PHE A 310 -12.76 8.80 9.99
C PHE A 310 -13.01 10.21 9.46
N SER A 311 -12.48 10.57 8.27
CA SER A 311 -12.77 11.88 7.65
C SER A 311 -14.27 12.12 7.48
N ASN A 312 -15.00 11.12 6.97
CA ASN A 312 -16.45 11.16 6.82
C ASN A 312 -17.18 11.32 8.15
N ALA A 313 -16.66 10.73 9.24
CA ALA A 313 -17.24 10.90 10.57
C ALA A 313 -17.04 12.34 11.08
N VAL A 314 -15.89 12.96 10.79
CA VAL A 314 -15.62 14.37 11.09
C VAL A 314 -16.54 15.29 10.31
N ASP A 315 -16.68 15.08 9.00
CA ASP A 315 -17.60 15.86 8.15
C ASP A 315 -19.04 15.77 8.66
N LYS A 316 -19.52 14.56 8.99
CA LYS A 316 -20.85 14.38 9.61
C LYS A 316 -21.01 15.10 10.94
N GLU A 317 -19.93 15.30 11.69
CA GLU A 317 -19.97 16.04 12.95
C GLU A 317 -19.99 17.56 12.72
N LEU A 318 -19.37 18.04 11.65
CA LEU A 318 -19.43 19.44 11.21
C LEU A 318 -20.79 19.80 10.63
N ASP A 319 -21.35 18.95 9.76
CA ASP A 319 -22.63 19.20 9.08
C ASP A 319 -23.80 19.37 10.07
N LYS A 320 -23.69 18.80 11.28
CA LYS A 320 -24.65 19.02 12.38
C LYS A 320 -24.66 20.46 12.92
N LYS A 321 -23.65 21.27 12.58
CA LYS A 321 -23.43 22.62 13.13
C LYS A 321 -23.71 23.76 12.14
N GLU A 322 -24.42 23.47 11.04
CA GLU A 322 -24.86 24.36 9.94
C GLU A 322 -23.83 24.66 8.82
N ASN A 323 -24.38 24.66 7.59
CA ASN A 323 -23.80 24.87 6.25
C ASN A 323 -22.55 24.07 5.88
N LYS A 324 -22.66 23.25 4.83
CA LYS A 324 -21.50 22.61 4.19
C LYS A 324 -20.52 23.69 3.73
N ILE A 325 -19.33 23.68 4.33
CA ILE A 325 -18.22 24.55 3.94
C ILE A 325 -17.30 23.72 3.03
N ASP A 326 -17.31 24.01 1.74
CA ASP A 326 -16.45 23.30 0.76
C ASP A 326 -15.06 23.94 0.61
N ASP A 327 -14.91 25.22 0.96
CA ASP A 327 -13.63 25.93 0.91
C ASP A 327 -12.73 25.50 2.07
N TRP A 328 -11.59 24.87 1.77
CA TRP A 328 -10.63 24.43 2.78
C TRP A 328 -10.08 25.59 3.63
N SER A 329 -9.88 26.77 3.06
CA SER A 329 -9.36 27.92 3.80
C SER A 329 -10.26 28.30 4.98
N VAL A 330 -11.56 28.05 4.86
CA VAL A 330 -12.55 28.25 5.93
C VAL A 330 -12.76 26.96 6.74
N LYS A 331 -12.76 25.79 6.08
CA LYS A 331 -13.04 24.48 6.69
C LYS A 331 -11.91 23.98 7.59
N ALA A 332 -10.66 24.37 7.35
CA ALA A 332 -9.48 23.76 7.97
C ALA A 332 -9.50 23.75 9.50
N ALA A 333 -9.73 24.91 10.12
CA ALA A 333 -9.74 25.03 11.58
C ALA A 333 -10.96 24.32 12.23
N PRO A 334 -12.22 24.52 11.77
CA PRO A 334 -13.36 23.74 12.23
C PRO A 334 -13.15 22.23 12.12
N PHE A 335 -12.64 21.75 10.98
CA PHE A 335 -12.39 20.34 10.73
C PHE A 335 -11.34 19.77 11.67
N ALA A 336 -10.19 20.44 11.84
CA ALA A 336 -9.16 20.00 12.77
C ALA A 336 -9.68 19.93 14.22
N ASN A 337 -10.49 20.91 14.64
CA ASN A 337 -11.11 20.92 15.96
C ASN A 337 -12.09 19.75 16.15
N ALA A 338 -12.97 19.52 15.17
CA ALA A 338 -13.90 18.38 15.19
C ALA A 338 -13.16 17.04 15.18
N ALA A 339 -12.11 16.91 14.35
CA ALA A 339 -11.25 15.73 14.32
C ALA A 339 -10.59 15.45 15.66
N SER A 340 -10.10 16.49 16.36
CA SER A 340 -9.50 16.36 17.69
C SER A 340 -10.52 15.89 18.75
N VAL A 341 -11.76 16.38 18.69
CA VAL A 341 -12.86 15.93 19.56
C VAL A 341 -13.21 14.47 19.26
N LEU A 342 -13.40 14.12 17.98
CA LEU A 342 -13.70 12.75 17.57
C LEU A 342 -12.56 11.78 17.85
N ARG A 343 -11.30 12.22 17.80
CA ARG A 343 -10.16 11.42 18.19
C ARG A 343 -10.30 10.92 19.63
N LYS A 344 -10.67 11.79 20.57
CA LYS A 344 -10.89 11.42 21.98
C LYS A 344 -12.10 10.50 22.17
N ARG A 345 -13.14 10.68 21.35
CA ARG A 345 -14.42 9.97 21.48
C ARG A 345 -14.48 8.63 20.75
N LEU A 346 -13.80 8.50 19.61
CA LEU A 346 -13.90 7.36 18.69
C LEU A 346 -12.56 6.61 18.56
N LEU A 347 -11.49 7.31 18.17
CA LEU A 347 -10.21 6.66 17.89
C LEU A 347 -9.54 6.13 19.15
N ARG A 348 -9.40 6.98 20.18
CA ARG A 348 -8.67 6.62 21.39
C ARG A 348 -9.31 5.43 22.10
N PRO A 349 -10.64 5.37 22.35
CA PRO A 349 -11.25 4.20 22.98
C PRO A 349 -11.07 2.92 22.16
N ALA A 350 -11.24 2.99 20.83
CA ALA A 350 -11.11 1.83 19.95
C ALA A 350 -9.66 1.29 19.92
N ILE A 351 -8.66 2.16 19.80
CA ILE A 351 -7.25 1.78 19.80
C ILE A 351 -6.81 1.31 21.20
N HIS A 352 -7.24 2.02 22.26
CA HIS A 352 -6.92 1.65 23.64
C HIS A 352 -7.46 0.25 23.98
N GLN A 353 -8.67 -0.08 23.54
CA GLN A 353 -9.25 -1.41 23.73
C GLN A 353 -8.39 -2.51 23.11
N GLU A 354 -7.88 -2.29 21.90
CA GLU A 354 -6.97 -3.23 21.22
C GLU A 354 -5.64 -3.36 21.97
N VAL A 355 -5.03 -2.22 22.34
CA VAL A 355 -3.75 -2.17 23.07
C VAL A 355 -3.83 -2.85 24.43
N SER A 356 -4.87 -2.57 25.21
CA SER A 356 -5.03 -3.10 26.57
C SER A 356 -5.27 -4.61 26.60
N ARG A 357 -5.83 -5.19 25.53
CA ARG A 357 -6.06 -6.64 25.41
C ARG A 357 -4.90 -7.40 24.78
N LYS A 358 -4.02 -6.70 24.06
CA LYS A 358 -2.96 -7.29 23.22
C LYS A 358 -1.62 -6.68 23.62
N PRO A 359 -1.01 -7.13 24.74
CA PRO A 359 0.20 -6.51 25.30
C PRO A 359 1.38 -6.53 24.32
N GLY A 360 1.35 -7.44 23.34
CA GLY A 360 2.32 -7.47 22.27
C GLY A 360 2.40 -6.23 21.40
N LEU A 361 1.36 -5.39 21.36
CA LEU A 361 1.38 -4.08 20.72
C LEU A 361 2.29 -3.09 21.45
N ILE A 362 2.44 -3.24 22.77
CA ILE A 362 3.33 -2.42 23.60
C ILE A 362 4.73 -3.04 23.69
N ASN A 363 4.83 -4.35 23.83
CA ASN A 363 6.09 -5.00 24.20
C ASN A 363 7.06 -5.20 23.02
N ARG A 364 6.57 -5.09 21.78
CA ARG A 364 7.39 -5.22 20.57
C ARG A 364 8.07 -3.92 20.20
N ASP A 365 9.38 -3.96 19.95
CA ASP A 365 10.21 -2.78 19.75
C ASP A 365 10.14 -2.23 18.31
N ARG A 366 9.57 -2.98 17.36
CA ARG A 366 9.53 -2.61 15.95
C ARG A 366 8.10 -2.50 15.42
N VAL A 367 7.80 -1.40 14.72
CA VAL A 367 6.50 -1.16 14.08
C VAL A 367 6.72 -0.89 12.60
N TYR A 368 6.09 -1.70 11.77
CA TYR A 368 5.99 -1.48 10.33
C TYR A 368 4.62 -0.88 10.03
N LEU A 369 4.63 0.34 9.50
CA LEU A 369 3.44 1.03 9.04
C LEU A 369 3.28 0.79 7.54
N ILE A 370 2.10 0.30 7.18
CA ILE A 370 1.64 0.16 5.81
C ILE A 370 0.34 0.95 5.62
N GLY A 371 -0.06 1.12 4.36
CA GLY A 371 -1.27 1.87 4.00
C GLY A 371 -1.03 3.32 3.58
N GLY A 372 -2.08 3.93 3.04
CA GLY A 372 -1.98 5.18 2.28
C GLY A 372 -1.48 6.38 3.09
N ILE A 373 -1.90 6.51 4.35
CA ILE A 373 -1.49 7.66 5.17
C ILE A 373 -0.03 7.56 5.63
N ALA A 374 0.47 6.34 5.88
CA ALA A 374 1.88 6.11 6.17
C ALA A 374 2.74 6.49 4.94
N TRP A 375 2.29 6.09 3.74
CA TRP A 375 2.88 6.49 2.46
C TRP A 375 2.88 8.01 2.25
N ALA A 376 1.73 8.67 2.44
CA ALA A 376 1.61 10.12 2.31
C ALA A 376 2.55 10.84 3.29
N THR A 377 2.60 10.38 4.54
CA THR A 377 3.48 10.96 5.57
C THR A 377 4.95 10.82 5.21
N SER A 378 5.38 9.62 4.83
CA SER A 378 6.78 9.39 4.43
C SER A 378 7.14 10.21 3.19
N THR A 379 6.27 10.23 2.18
CA THR A 379 6.54 10.94 0.91
C THR A 379 6.63 12.45 1.12
N LEU A 380 5.74 13.04 1.92
CA LEU A 380 5.71 14.49 2.13
C LEU A 380 6.81 14.99 3.07
N ILE A 381 7.31 14.15 3.99
CA ILE A 381 8.36 14.53 4.95
C ILE A 381 9.77 14.17 4.44
N GLN A 382 9.93 13.01 3.83
CA GLN A 382 11.21 12.47 3.38
C GLN A 382 11.17 12.00 1.90
N PRO A 383 10.80 12.88 0.95
CA PRO A 383 10.65 12.51 -0.47
C PRO A 383 11.95 11.97 -1.09
N TYR A 384 13.10 12.36 -0.55
CA TYR A 384 14.43 11.96 -1.01
C TYR A 384 14.88 10.57 -0.53
N SER A 385 14.21 9.98 0.45
CA SER A 385 14.57 8.65 0.93
C SER A 385 14.46 7.66 -0.23
N LYS A 386 15.45 6.78 -0.39
CA LYS A 386 15.41 5.66 -1.34
C LYS A 386 15.21 4.31 -0.66
N SER A 387 15.24 4.28 0.67
CA SER A 387 15.04 3.07 1.47
C SER A 387 13.65 2.49 1.21
N ALA A 388 13.58 1.15 1.12
CA ALA A 388 12.33 0.39 1.14
C ALA A 388 11.69 0.43 2.53
N PHE A 389 12.49 0.67 3.57
CA PHE A 389 12.06 0.82 4.96
C PHE A 389 12.40 2.21 5.55
N PRO A 390 11.88 3.34 5.02
CA PRO A 390 12.19 4.65 5.58
C PRO A 390 11.82 4.72 7.06
N VAL A 391 12.77 5.16 7.88
CA VAL A 391 12.54 5.39 9.31
C VAL A 391 11.51 6.50 9.48
N MET A 392 10.54 6.25 10.36
CA MET A 392 9.47 7.18 10.70
C MET A 392 9.64 7.61 12.15
N HIS A 393 9.43 8.89 12.43
CA HIS A 393 9.46 9.43 13.78
C HIS A 393 8.08 9.99 14.15
N PRO A 394 7.60 9.82 15.40
CA PRO A 394 6.31 10.38 15.83
C PRO A 394 6.14 11.88 15.56
N GLN A 395 7.23 12.64 15.64
CA GLN A 395 7.25 14.08 15.37
C GLN A 395 6.86 14.41 13.92
N TYR A 396 7.02 13.46 12.99
CA TYR A 396 6.57 13.63 11.60
C TYR A 396 5.06 13.76 11.53
N PHE A 397 4.31 13.06 12.38
CA PHE A 397 2.85 13.12 12.41
C PHE A 397 2.38 14.50 12.86
N ASP A 398 2.93 15.04 13.94
CA ASP A 398 2.58 16.38 14.41
C ASP A 398 3.02 17.47 13.43
N THR A 399 4.20 17.32 12.83
CA THR A 399 4.72 18.26 11.81
C THR A 399 3.77 18.31 10.62
N LEU A 400 3.38 17.14 10.09
CA LEU A 400 2.48 17.08 8.94
C LEU A 400 1.07 17.54 9.32
N TYR A 401 0.59 17.19 10.51
CA TYR A 401 -0.75 17.57 10.99
C TYR A 401 -0.88 19.09 11.13
N ASN A 402 0.13 19.74 11.71
CA ASN A 402 0.13 21.19 11.86
C ASN A 402 0.19 21.93 10.53
N ARG A 403 0.84 21.35 9.51
CA ARG A 403 0.80 21.88 8.15
C ARG A 403 -0.56 21.59 7.48
N ALA A 404 -1.15 20.42 7.71
CA ALA A 404 -2.41 19.98 7.09
C ALA A 404 -3.61 20.80 7.54
N LYS A 405 -3.63 21.25 8.79
CA LYS A 405 -4.68 22.14 9.29
C LYS A 405 -4.50 23.62 8.91
N SER A 406 -3.47 23.98 8.15
CA SER A 406 -3.30 25.36 7.69
C SER A 406 -4.24 25.66 6.51
N GLU A 407 -4.67 26.91 6.39
CA GLU A 407 -5.56 27.36 5.29
C GLU A 407 -4.89 27.16 3.93
N ASP A 408 -3.57 27.38 3.87
CA ASP A 408 -2.75 27.15 2.68
C ASP A 408 -2.28 25.69 2.51
N ALA A 409 -2.81 24.72 3.25
CA ALA A 409 -2.26 23.36 3.27
C ALA A 409 -2.17 22.75 1.86
N VAL A 410 -3.22 22.90 1.04
CA VAL A 410 -3.23 22.44 -0.37
C VAL A 410 -2.07 23.06 -1.14
N LYS A 411 -1.97 24.39 -1.06
CA LYS A 411 -0.96 25.16 -1.76
C LYS A 411 0.45 24.77 -1.31
N LYS A 412 0.69 24.68 -0.01
CA LYS A 412 2.02 24.40 0.58
C LYS A 412 2.45 22.94 0.44
N PHE A 413 1.52 21.99 0.49
CA PHE A 413 1.86 20.57 0.38
C PHE A 413 2.01 20.09 -1.04
N PHE A 414 1.19 20.63 -1.93
CA PHE A 414 1.06 20.12 -3.28
C PHE A 414 1.57 21.17 -4.26
N ASP A 415 1.03 22.38 -4.30
CA ASP A 415 1.33 23.33 -5.39
C ASP A 415 2.73 23.93 -5.34
N GLU A 416 3.18 24.34 -4.16
CA GLU A 416 4.44 25.04 -3.93
C GLU A 416 5.51 24.14 -3.31
N ASN A 417 5.25 22.83 -3.23
CA ASN A 417 6.23 21.91 -2.67
C ASN A 417 7.49 21.91 -3.56
N PRO A 418 8.65 22.36 -3.06
CA PRO A 418 9.86 22.51 -3.87
C PRO A 418 10.35 21.18 -4.44
N PHE A 419 9.93 20.07 -3.83
CA PHE A 419 10.28 18.72 -4.23
C PHE A 419 9.33 18.13 -5.28
N ARG A 420 8.17 18.74 -5.57
CA ARG A 420 7.15 18.17 -6.47
C ARG A 420 7.68 17.85 -7.87
N LYS A 421 8.54 18.71 -8.43
CA LYS A 421 9.14 18.50 -9.74
C LYS A 421 10.18 17.37 -9.75
N THR A 422 10.84 17.14 -8.61
CA THR A 422 11.91 16.13 -8.48
C THR A 422 11.37 14.77 -8.07
N TYR A 423 10.28 14.73 -7.30
CA TYR A 423 9.73 13.52 -6.71
C TYR A 423 8.25 13.35 -7.10
N PRO A 424 7.96 12.60 -8.18
CA PRO A 424 6.61 12.49 -8.74
C PRO A 424 5.60 11.82 -7.79
N ASP A 425 6.06 11.11 -6.77
CA ASP A 425 5.17 10.54 -5.77
C ASP A 425 4.46 11.61 -4.94
N ILE A 426 5.00 12.83 -4.82
CA ILE A 426 4.29 13.96 -4.20
C ILE A 426 3.02 14.30 -4.98
N GLU A 427 3.07 14.25 -6.31
CA GLU A 427 1.90 14.45 -7.18
C GLU A 427 0.89 13.31 -7.05
N LYS A 428 1.35 12.08 -6.81
CA LYS A 428 0.43 10.97 -6.56
C LYS A 428 -0.29 11.17 -5.22
N VAL A 429 0.42 11.64 -4.20
CA VAL A 429 -0.20 11.95 -2.89
C VAL A 429 -1.25 13.05 -3.05
N SER A 430 -0.97 14.12 -3.80
CA SER A 430 -1.93 15.22 -4.01
C SER A 430 -3.23 14.76 -4.68
N LYS A 431 -3.15 13.78 -5.58
CA LYS A 431 -4.32 13.18 -6.24
C LYS A 431 -5.07 12.18 -5.36
N ALA A 432 -4.35 11.48 -4.48
CA ALA A 432 -4.93 10.46 -3.63
C ALA A 432 -5.55 11.00 -2.33
N PHE A 433 -5.06 12.14 -1.84
CA PHE A 433 -5.45 12.72 -0.56
C PHE A 433 -5.93 14.16 -0.69
N THR A 434 -7.13 14.39 -0.18
CA THR A 434 -7.61 15.73 0.16
C THR A 434 -7.06 16.16 1.54
N PRO A 435 -7.06 17.46 1.87
CA PRO A 435 -6.59 17.94 3.18
C PRO A 435 -7.32 17.34 4.38
N ASP A 436 -8.64 17.15 4.29
CA ASP A 436 -9.46 16.50 5.32
C ASP A 436 -9.01 15.06 5.55
N ASN A 437 -8.73 14.32 4.48
CA ASN A 437 -8.18 12.97 4.56
C ASN A 437 -6.79 12.97 5.22
N LEU A 438 -5.92 13.94 4.92
CA LEU A 438 -4.63 14.04 5.61
C LEU A 438 -4.80 14.30 7.11
N VAL A 439 -5.62 15.29 7.49
CA VAL A 439 -5.88 15.61 8.90
C VAL A 439 -6.44 14.39 9.64
N ALA A 440 -7.45 13.73 9.06
CA ALA A 440 -8.08 12.54 9.62
C ALA A 440 -7.09 11.38 9.80
N GLY A 441 -6.33 11.06 8.75
CA GLY A 441 -5.33 9.98 8.80
C GLY A 441 -4.20 10.27 9.81
N LEU A 442 -3.79 11.52 9.94
CA LEU A 442 -2.77 11.92 10.90
C LEU A 442 -3.27 11.83 12.36
N GLU A 443 -4.55 12.08 12.63
CA GLU A 443 -5.11 11.80 13.97
C GLU A 443 -5.10 10.31 14.30
N ILE A 444 -5.30 9.42 13.33
CA ILE A 444 -5.15 7.97 13.52
C ILE A 444 -3.71 7.65 13.91
N LEU A 445 -2.72 8.10 13.13
CA LEU A 445 -1.30 7.89 13.42
C LEU A 445 -0.87 8.44 14.78
N ARG A 446 -1.33 9.65 15.14
CA ARG A 446 -1.07 10.26 16.46
C ARG A 446 -1.70 9.46 17.60
N THR A 447 -2.90 8.91 17.39
CA THR A 447 -3.56 8.07 18.41
C THR A 447 -2.82 6.77 18.63
N PHE A 448 -2.40 6.08 17.56
CA PHE A 448 -1.52 4.92 17.71
C PHE A 448 -0.17 5.29 18.33
N SER A 449 0.40 6.43 17.97
CA SER A 449 1.65 6.90 18.56
C SER A 449 1.57 7.06 20.08
N ASP A 450 0.47 7.63 20.57
CA ASP A 450 0.24 7.81 22.00
C ASP A 450 -0.05 6.48 22.69
N GLU A 451 -1.03 5.70 22.20
CA GLU A 451 -1.48 4.47 22.85
C GLU A 451 -0.43 3.35 22.77
N MET A 452 0.35 3.26 21.68
CA MET A 452 1.40 2.26 21.53
C MET A 452 2.79 2.77 21.94
N HIS A 453 2.94 4.00 22.41
CA HIS A 453 4.22 4.60 22.77
C HIS A 453 5.28 4.53 21.64
N PHE A 454 4.92 4.95 20.42
CA PHE A 454 5.82 4.90 19.26
C PHE A 454 7.15 5.64 19.49
N GLY A 455 7.20 6.64 20.38
CA GLY A 455 8.45 7.31 20.78
C GLY A 455 9.50 6.40 21.44
N LYS A 456 9.12 5.18 21.86
CA LYS A 456 10.02 4.16 22.44
C LYS A 456 10.30 2.99 21.49
N LYS A 457 9.86 3.08 20.23
CA LYS A 457 9.94 2.00 19.25
C LYS A 457 10.68 2.44 17.99
N ASN A 458 11.16 1.46 17.24
CA ASN A 458 11.70 1.63 15.90
C ASN A 458 10.55 1.59 14.90
N LEU A 459 10.24 2.73 14.31
CA LEU A 459 9.13 2.89 13.37
C LEU A 459 9.65 2.95 11.94
N PHE A 460 9.02 2.18 11.05
CA PHE A 460 9.36 2.11 9.64
C PHE A 460 8.10 2.21 8.80
N PHE A 461 8.15 2.97 7.71
CA PHE A 461 7.18 2.83 6.63
C PHE A 461 7.67 1.76 5.65
N ILE A 462 6.78 0.95 5.08
CA ILE A 462 7.13 0.02 4.00
C ILE A 462 6.76 0.65 2.66
N ARG A 463 7.75 1.03 1.84
CA ARG A 463 7.49 1.71 0.56
C ARG A 463 6.65 0.87 -0.40
N ASP A 464 6.95 -0.41 -0.46
CA ASP A 464 6.27 -1.40 -1.31
C ASP A 464 5.07 -2.02 -0.60
N SER A 465 4.48 -1.32 0.38
CA SER A 465 3.36 -1.82 1.20
C SER A 465 2.13 -2.24 0.42
N LEU A 466 1.91 -1.64 -0.76
CA LEU A 466 0.76 -1.95 -1.61
C LEU A 466 0.74 -3.43 -2.03
N TYR A 467 1.91 -4.06 -2.07
CA TYR A 467 2.07 -5.47 -2.44
C TYR A 467 2.32 -6.38 -1.25
N ALA A 468 2.37 -5.86 -0.01
CA ALA A 468 2.60 -6.70 1.15
C ALA A 468 1.52 -7.79 1.24
N TRP A 469 0.25 -7.41 1.34
CA TRP A 469 -0.82 -8.40 1.51
C TRP A 469 -1.03 -9.31 0.27
N PRO A 470 -0.92 -8.85 -1.01
CA PRO A 470 -0.96 -9.74 -2.16
C PRO A 470 0.21 -10.72 -2.21
N LEU A 471 1.44 -10.28 -1.89
CA LEU A 471 2.60 -11.17 -1.81
C LEU A 471 2.43 -12.21 -0.69
N GLY A 472 1.92 -11.78 0.46
CA GLY A 472 1.57 -12.68 1.55
C GLY A 472 0.51 -13.71 1.13
N TYR A 473 -0.53 -13.28 0.42
CA TYR A 473 -1.59 -14.14 -0.11
C TYR A 473 -1.04 -15.17 -1.09
N ILE A 474 -0.32 -14.73 -2.13
CA ILE A 474 0.23 -15.58 -3.18
C ILE A 474 1.16 -16.63 -2.57
N ARG A 475 2.11 -16.21 -1.71
CA ARG A 475 3.05 -17.12 -1.05
C ARG A 475 2.30 -18.15 -0.20
N LYS A 476 1.36 -17.70 0.63
CA LYS A 476 0.63 -18.60 1.51
C LYS A 476 -0.24 -19.58 0.74
N ARG A 477 -0.90 -19.13 -0.32
CA ARG A 477 -1.75 -19.98 -1.15
C ARG A 477 -0.94 -21.03 -1.91
N CYS A 478 0.19 -20.66 -2.51
CA CYS A 478 1.03 -21.64 -3.19
C CYS A 478 1.67 -22.65 -2.22
N GLU A 479 1.90 -22.26 -0.96
CA GLU A 479 2.43 -23.16 0.08
C GLU A 479 1.36 -24.19 0.45
N ASP A 480 0.13 -23.74 0.71
CA ASP A 480 -0.99 -24.60 1.08
C ASP A 480 -1.35 -25.57 -0.06
N GLU A 481 -1.22 -25.13 -1.33
CA GLU A 481 -1.44 -25.94 -2.53
C GLU A 481 -0.23 -26.80 -2.95
N HIS A 482 0.92 -26.68 -2.27
CA HIS A 482 2.18 -27.34 -2.63
C HIS A 482 2.64 -27.02 -4.07
N THR A 483 2.32 -25.82 -4.55
CA THR A 483 2.68 -25.30 -5.88
C THR A 483 3.80 -24.26 -5.81
N CYS A 484 4.19 -23.80 -4.61
CA CYS A 484 5.32 -22.89 -4.49
C CYS A 484 6.63 -23.55 -4.98
N PRO A 485 7.55 -22.76 -5.55
CA PRO A 485 8.93 -23.18 -5.70
C PRO A 485 9.52 -23.60 -4.34
N PRO A 486 10.28 -24.70 -4.27
CA PRO A 486 10.91 -25.10 -3.02
C PRO A 486 11.92 -24.04 -2.60
N SER A 487 11.82 -23.58 -1.35
CA SER A 487 12.89 -22.79 -0.72
C SER A 487 14.16 -23.64 -0.71
N LYS A 488 15.27 -23.13 -1.24
CA LYS A 488 16.54 -23.88 -1.16
C LYS A 488 17.04 -23.88 0.29
N PRO A 489 17.58 -25.01 0.78
CA PRO A 489 18.09 -25.17 2.15
C PRO A 489 19.33 -24.31 2.45
#